data_AF-A0A3D4FM87-F1
#
_entry.id   AF-A0A3D4FM87-F1
#
_cell.length_a   1.000
_cell.length_b   1.000
_cell.length_c   1.000
_cell.angle_alpha   90.00
_cell.angle_beta   90.00
_cell.angle_gamma   90.00
#
_symmetry.space_group_name_H-M   'P 1'
#
loop_
_entity.id
_entity.type
_entity.pdbx_description
1 polymer ?
#
loop_
_entity_poly.entity_id
_entity_poly.type
_entity_poly.pdbx_seq_one_letter_code
_entity_poly.pdbx_strand_id
1 'polypeptide(L)'
;MVVTDYVKVRYAVAGNTRFHLFRDGALRYKSNDQSLTQILANKEEVSLDKIAAHSERNNLYCYLGQDELREPYISKKIKLIDGDIITLITRGIWENIDEKEIEDAIDEAKEPKELANSVEDMLLSKQLKDIENYTIAGIFIDKTYRNPDREKIIKKIISIAIPILIILIISGVIFNIQRKKKKDNIENMNGYKVSAAKYVDNGNITKANEDYKKALEIATKYKLKDEKKSLDRYCKFTEIIIDADNKLKDKKQEEALDGYLNASDEMDEVDNLAKDYVLDKLDLVRNSIKVMDLLYLGDTNLDLKNIGEAEKLYKEAKTLATDLHLNEERKEAMEKLDKIYEEKAEKQKENKEAEEKKKKEEEDKKKEKDEKEKEKLEIEDKAVNHIKQGDTSYSAGDYVGAKMYYIMAKQLYDQIGSNIFSTELNSKIKLMDKKIDESSSRKSKADRYQRDGDEKNIKGNFKEAKVLYTLAKELYEKEGLKEEVKKIDEKLEMINKDLDKELSKE
;
A
#
# COMPACT_ATOMS: atom_id res chain seq x y z
N MET A 1 -72.54 -67.98 -35.30
CA MET A 1 -72.68 -66.66 -35.97
C MET A 1 -71.30 -66.08 -36.27
N VAL A 2 -71.12 -65.39 -37.39
CA VAL A 2 -69.86 -64.71 -37.75
C VAL A 2 -70.19 -63.27 -38.20
N VAL A 3 -69.44 -62.29 -37.73
CA VAL A 3 -69.60 -60.86 -38.08
C VAL A 3 -68.23 -60.25 -38.39
N THR A 4 -68.12 -59.52 -39.49
CA THR A 4 -66.86 -58.91 -39.96
C THR A 4 -67.03 -57.43 -40.29
N ASP A 5 -65.98 -56.62 -40.02
CA ASP A 5 -65.84 -55.24 -40.50
C ASP A 5 -64.96 -55.15 -41.76
N TYR A 6 -64.76 -56.27 -42.46
CA TYR A 6 -63.88 -56.47 -43.62
C TYR A 6 -62.37 -56.36 -43.32
N VAL A 7 -61.97 -56.06 -42.07
CA VAL A 7 -60.58 -56.10 -41.59
C VAL A 7 -60.40 -57.13 -40.48
N LYS A 8 -61.45 -57.31 -39.68
CA LYS A 8 -61.48 -58.17 -38.50
C LYS A 8 -62.81 -58.88 -38.43
N VAL A 9 -62.78 -60.11 -37.93
CA VAL A 9 -63.94 -60.96 -37.71
C VAL A 9 -64.14 -61.25 -36.22
N ARG A 10 -65.39 -61.46 -35.82
CA ARG A 10 -65.80 -62.09 -34.55
C ARG A 10 -66.73 -63.24 -34.87
N TYR A 11 -66.62 -64.32 -34.09
CA TYR A 11 -67.57 -65.42 -34.15
C TYR A 11 -68.25 -65.61 -32.80
N ALA A 12 -69.44 -66.20 -32.84
CA ALA A 12 -70.16 -66.65 -31.67
C ALA A 12 -70.63 -68.10 -31.85
N VAL A 13 -70.48 -68.90 -30.80
CA VAL A 13 -70.82 -70.32 -30.76
C VAL A 13 -71.93 -70.55 -29.74
N ALA A 14 -72.94 -71.32 -30.16
CA ALA A 14 -73.97 -71.87 -29.31
C ALA A 14 -74.16 -73.36 -29.66
N GLY A 15 -74.40 -74.19 -28.66
CA GLY A 15 -74.61 -75.63 -28.82
C GLY A 15 -73.35 -76.38 -29.26
N ASN A 16 -73.52 -77.35 -30.16
CA ASN A 16 -72.48 -78.23 -30.68
C ASN A 16 -71.85 -77.73 -31.99
N THR A 17 -71.86 -76.41 -32.23
CA THR A 17 -71.25 -75.81 -33.42
C THR A 17 -69.78 -75.47 -33.15
N ARG A 18 -68.94 -75.57 -34.18
CA ARG A 18 -67.53 -75.17 -34.13
C ARG A 18 -67.21 -74.21 -35.27
N PHE A 19 -66.31 -73.28 -34.98
CA PHE A 19 -65.72 -72.31 -35.88
C PHE A 19 -64.27 -72.70 -36.12
N HIS A 20 -63.87 -72.84 -37.38
CA HIS A 20 -62.47 -72.95 -37.78
C HIS A 20 -62.08 -71.78 -38.66
N LEU A 21 -60.81 -71.36 -38.55
CA LEU A 21 -60.16 -70.41 -39.44
C LEU A 21 -58.88 -71.06 -39.96
N PHE A 22 -58.82 -71.21 -41.27
CA PHE A 22 -57.70 -71.68 -42.04
C PHE A 22 -56.99 -70.50 -42.71
N ARG A 23 -55.67 -70.57 -42.80
CA ARG A 23 -54.83 -69.57 -43.47
C ARG A 23 -53.64 -70.27 -44.10
N ASP A 24 -53.47 -70.02 -45.39
CA ASP A 24 -52.48 -70.70 -46.23
C ASP A 24 -52.67 -72.23 -46.18
N GLY A 25 -53.91 -72.70 -46.34
CA GLY A 25 -54.29 -74.13 -46.30
C GLY A 25 -54.37 -74.75 -44.90
N ALA A 26 -53.65 -74.23 -43.91
CA ALA A 26 -53.57 -74.82 -42.57
C ALA A 26 -54.54 -74.21 -41.54
N LEU A 27 -55.01 -75.03 -40.60
CA LEU A 27 -55.84 -74.62 -39.47
C LEU A 27 -55.05 -73.68 -38.54
N ARG A 28 -55.47 -72.43 -38.43
CA ARG A 28 -54.87 -71.44 -37.52
C ARG A 28 -55.61 -71.30 -36.21
N TYR A 29 -56.92 -71.49 -36.23
CA TYR A 29 -57.74 -71.27 -35.06
C TYR A 29 -58.97 -72.16 -35.12
N LYS A 30 -59.28 -72.82 -34.00
CA LYS A 30 -60.53 -73.55 -33.79
C LYS A 30 -61.21 -73.11 -32.51
N SER A 31 -62.53 -73.02 -32.53
CA SER A 31 -63.33 -72.83 -31.33
C SER A 31 -63.64 -74.16 -30.68
N ASN A 32 -63.86 -74.12 -29.38
CA ASN A 32 -64.54 -75.20 -28.67
C ASN A 32 -66.06 -75.04 -28.84
N ASP A 33 -66.79 -76.15 -28.79
CA ASP A 33 -68.26 -76.13 -28.68
C ASP A 33 -68.72 -75.93 -27.22
N GLN A 34 -70.04 -75.87 -26.99
CA GLN A 34 -70.64 -75.72 -25.66
C GLN A 34 -71.31 -77.01 -25.15
N SER A 35 -70.83 -78.18 -25.60
CA SER A 35 -71.21 -79.45 -24.98
C SER A 35 -70.72 -79.51 -23.53
N LEU A 36 -71.49 -80.15 -22.66
CA LEU A 36 -71.13 -80.41 -21.25
C LEU A 36 -69.74 -81.04 -21.17
N THR A 37 -69.44 -81.96 -22.10
CA THR A 37 -68.17 -82.66 -22.13
C THR A 37 -67.02 -81.76 -22.54
N GLN A 38 -67.22 -80.85 -23.49
CA GLN A 38 -66.22 -79.83 -23.82
C GLN A 38 -66.01 -78.83 -22.68
N ILE A 39 -67.07 -78.46 -21.94
CA ILE A 39 -66.96 -77.58 -20.76
C ILE A 39 -66.23 -78.27 -19.61
N LEU A 40 -66.48 -79.57 -19.38
CA LEU A 40 -65.75 -80.39 -18.41
C LEU A 40 -64.28 -80.58 -18.82
N ALA A 41 -64.01 -80.80 -20.11
CA ALA A 41 -62.65 -80.85 -20.64
C ALA A 41 -61.91 -79.52 -20.45
N ASN A 42 -62.58 -78.38 -20.68
CA ASN A 42 -62.01 -77.05 -20.48
C ASN A 42 -61.78 -76.70 -19.00
N LYS A 43 -62.36 -77.44 -18.04
CA LYS A 43 -62.25 -77.23 -16.59
C LYS A 43 -61.28 -78.19 -15.87
N GLU A 44 -60.51 -79.01 -16.62
CA GLU A 44 -59.36 -79.82 -16.17
C GLU A 44 -59.61 -81.04 -15.24
N GLU A 45 -60.62 -81.90 -15.48
CA GLU A 45 -60.68 -83.21 -14.77
C GLU A 45 -60.97 -84.47 -15.61
N VAL A 46 -60.86 -84.44 -16.96
CA VAL A 46 -60.92 -85.68 -17.77
C VAL A 46 -60.04 -85.59 -19.03
N SER A 47 -59.28 -86.65 -19.34
CA SER A 47 -58.50 -86.76 -20.59
C SER A 47 -59.39 -86.94 -21.83
N LEU A 48 -59.01 -86.32 -22.96
CA LEU A 48 -59.75 -86.33 -24.24
C LEU A 48 -60.14 -87.74 -24.74
N ASP A 49 -59.35 -88.77 -24.41
CA ASP A 49 -59.65 -90.15 -24.82
C ASP A 49 -60.80 -90.80 -24.04
N LYS A 50 -61.09 -90.36 -22.80
CA LYS A 50 -62.24 -90.86 -22.00
C LYS A 50 -63.55 -90.14 -22.32
N ILE A 51 -63.45 -89.01 -23.02
CA ILE A 51 -64.54 -88.10 -23.36
C ILE A 51 -65.46 -88.68 -24.47
N ALA A 52 -64.89 -89.42 -25.42
CA ALA A 52 -65.66 -90.02 -26.54
C ALA A 52 -66.70 -91.06 -26.10
N ALA A 53 -66.53 -91.69 -24.93
CA ALA A 53 -67.36 -92.76 -24.39
C ALA A 53 -68.31 -92.34 -23.25
N HIS A 54 -68.37 -91.05 -22.89
CA HIS A 54 -69.17 -90.57 -21.76
C HIS A 54 -70.68 -90.59 -22.07
N SER A 55 -71.51 -91.01 -21.10
CA SER A 55 -72.97 -91.14 -21.27
C SER A 55 -73.68 -89.82 -21.54
N GLU A 56 -73.17 -88.72 -20.99
CA GLU A 56 -73.72 -87.37 -21.14
C GLU A 56 -73.00 -86.53 -22.21
N ARG A 57 -72.28 -87.18 -23.15
CA ARG A 57 -71.47 -86.48 -24.16
C ARG A 57 -72.22 -85.45 -25.00
N ASN A 58 -73.53 -85.64 -25.14
CA ASN A 58 -74.41 -84.85 -26.01
C ASN A 58 -75.21 -83.75 -25.27
N ASN A 59 -75.04 -83.58 -23.96
CA ASN A 59 -75.75 -82.54 -23.21
C ASN A 59 -75.20 -81.15 -23.55
N LEU A 60 -76.07 -80.18 -23.82
CA LEU A 60 -75.71 -78.81 -24.19
C LEU A 60 -76.12 -77.82 -23.09
N TYR A 61 -75.22 -76.92 -22.69
CA TYR A 61 -75.55 -75.87 -21.72
C TYR A 61 -76.34 -74.71 -22.34
N CYS A 62 -76.06 -74.41 -23.60
CA CYS A 62 -76.64 -73.31 -24.36
C CYS A 62 -76.91 -73.81 -25.76
N TYR A 63 -78.14 -73.69 -26.25
CA TYR A 63 -78.52 -74.10 -27.60
C TYR A 63 -79.69 -73.27 -28.13
N LEU A 64 -79.80 -73.20 -29.46
CA LEU A 64 -80.90 -72.51 -30.11
C LEU A 64 -82.19 -73.33 -29.93
N GLY A 65 -83.23 -72.71 -29.38
CA GLY A 65 -84.51 -73.36 -29.04
C GLY A 65 -84.83 -73.39 -27.53
N GLN A 66 -83.94 -72.88 -26.67
CA GLN A 66 -84.26 -72.57 -25.27
C GLN A 66 -85.08 -71.28 -25.14
N ASP A 67 -85.93 -71.17 -24.11
CA ASP A 67 -86.73 -69.96 -23.82
C ASP A 67 -85.86 -68.70 -23.70
N GLU A 68 -84.67 -68.85 -23.12
CA GLU A 68 -83.63 -67.82 -23.07
C GLU A 68 -82.27 -68.42 -23.44
N LEU A 69 -81.58 -67.81 -24.40
CA LEU A 69 -80.23 -68.22 -24.80
C LEU A 69 -79.22 -67.78 -23.73
N ARG A 70 -78.81 -68.71 -22.87
CA ARG A 70 -77.89 -68.44 -21.75
C ARG A 70 -76.43 -68.53 -22.19
N GLU A 71 -75.73 -67.39 -22.19
CA GLU A 71 -74.26 -67.31 -22.34
C GLU A 71 -73.65 -67.99 -23.60
N PRO A 72 -74.02 -67.57 -24.84
CA PRO A 72 -73.26 -67.99 -26.02
C PRO A 72 -71.83 -67.44 -25.96
N TYR A 73 -70.85 -68.24 -26.39
CA TYR A 73 -69.46 -67.79 -26.45
C TYR A 73 -69.27 -66.75 -27.56
N ILE A 74 -68.57 -65.64 -27.29
CA ILE A 74 -68.21 -64.61 -28.28
C ILE A 74 -66.69 -64.41 -28.30
N SER A 75 -66.09 -64.47 -29.48
CA SER A 75 -64.65 -64.34 -29.65
C SER A 75 -64.11 -62.90 -29.48
N LYS A 76 -62.80 -62.78 -29.24
CA LYS A 76 -62.05 -61.52 -29.49
C LYS A 76 -62.04 -61.21 -31.00
N LYS A 77 -61.68 -59.97 -31.36
CA LYS A 77 -61.50 -59.58 -32.77
C LYS A 77 -60.30 -60.31 -33.36
N ILE A 78 -60.51 -61.10 -34.41
CA ILE A 78 -59.46 -61.79 -35.17
C ILE A 78 -59.17 -60.97 -36.42
N LYS A 79 -57.90 -60.64 -36.68
CA LYS A 79 -57.52 -59.91 -37.90
C LYS A 79 -57.53 -60.87 -39.10
N LEU A 80 -58.28 -60.49 -40.13
CA LEU A 80 -58.34 -61.21 -41.39
C LEU A 80 -57.11 -60.88 -42.24
N ILE A 81 -56.70 -61.84 -43.06
CA ILE A 81 -55.71 -61.68 -44.12
C ILE A 81 -56.33 -62.17 -45.43
N ASP A 82 -55.85 -61.64 -46.55
CA ASP A 82 -56.24 -62.07 -47.89
C ASP A 82 -55.95 -63.58 -48.03
N GLY A 83 -56.94 -64.38 -48.41
CA GLY A 83 -56.85 -65.85 -48.52
C GLY A 83 -57.29 -66.64 -47.28
N ASP A 84 -57.75 -66.00 -46.21
CA ASP A 84 -58.32 -66.70 -45.05
C ASP A 84 -59.59 -67.48 -45.46
N ILE A 85 -59.80 -68.67 -44.90
CA ILE A 85 -61.03 -69.48 -45.07
C ILE A 85 -61.61 -69.78 -43.70
N ILE A 86 -62.91 -69.54 -43.52
CA ILE A 86 -63.64 -69.84 -42.30
C ILE A 86 -64.60 -70.98 -42.57
N THR A 87 -64.63 -71.99 -41.70
CA THR A 87 -65.68 -73.02 -41.72
C THR A 87 -66.49 -73.01 -40.44
N LEU A 88 -67.81 -73.14 -40.58
CA LEU A 88 -68.75 -73.38 -39.49
C LEU A 88 -69.31 -74.79 -39.64
N ILE A 89 -69.10 -75.62 -38.63
CA ILE A 89 -69.46 -77.04 -38.68
C ILE A 89 -70.29 -77.43 -37.46
N THR A 90 -71.23 -78.35 -37.66
CA THR A 90 -72.04 -78.97 -36.59
C THR A 90 -71.51 -80.36 -36.26
N ARG A 91 -72.05 -80.98 -35.20
CA ARG A 91 -71.62 -82.27 -34.67
C ARG A 91 -71.50 -83.40 -35.69
N GLY A 92 -72.50 -83.54 -36.58
CA GLY A 92 -72.45 -84.57 -37.61
C GLY A 92 -71.23 -84.49 -38.54
N ILE A 93 -70.61 -83.31 -38.68
CA ILE A 93 -69.34 -83.13 -39.40
C ILE A 93 -68.16 -83.42 -38.47
N TRP A 94 -67.97 -82.67 -37.38
CA TRP A 94 -66.71 -82.68 -36.63
C TRP A 94 -66.46 -83.95 -35.80
N GLU A 95 -67.47 -84.79 -35.55
CA GLU A 95 -67.26 -86.12 -34.95
C GLU A 95 -66.68 -87.13 -35.95
N ASN A 96 -66.92 -86.90 -37.24
CA ASN A 96 -66.65 -87.89 -38.28
C ASN A 96 -65.59 -87.42 -39.27
N ILE A 97 -65.35 -86.13 -39.40
CA ILE A 97 -64.35 -85.52 -40.27
C ILE A 97 -63.36 -84.76 -39.39
N ASP A 98 -62.09 -85.15 -39.45
CA ASP A 98 -61.03 -84.50 -38.69
C ASP A 98 -60.56 -83.20 -39.36
N GLU A 99 -59.81 -82.38 -38.62
CA GLU A 99 -59.41 -81.08 -39.18
C GLU A 99 -58.46 -81.20 -40.37
N LYS A 100 -57.69 -82.29 -40.52
CA LYS A 100 -56.79 -82.50 -41.66
C LYS A 100 -57.56 -82.89 -42.92
N GLU A 101 -58.61 -83.69 -42.79
CA GLU A 101 -59.52 -83.99 -43.90
C GLU A 101 -60.17 -82.71 -44.44
N ILE A 102 -60.45 -81.73 -43.56
CA ILE A 102 -60.92 -80.40 -43.98
C ILE A 102 -59.79 -79.57 -44.64
N GLU A 103 -58.55 -79.65 -44.13
CA GLU A 103 -57.38 -78.99 -44.78
C GLU A 103 -57.17 -79.53 -46.20
N ASP A 104 -57.20 -80.85 -46.39
CA ASP A 104 -57.07 -81.48 -47.71
C ASP A 104 -58.19 -81.04 -48.66
N ALA A 105 -59.43 -80.97 -48.17
CA ALA A 105 -60.56 -80.48 -48.95
C ALA A 105 -60.43 -78.97 -49.30
N ILE A 106 -59.81 -78.17 -48.44
CA ILE A 106 -59.54 -76.75 -48.70
C ILE A 106 -58.49 -76.59 -49.79
N ASP A 107 -57.44 -77.43 -49.80
CA ASP A 107 -56.37 -77.35 -50.79
C ASP A 107 -56.87 -77.68 -52.22
N GLU A 108 -57.88 -78.54 -52.34
CA GLU A 108 -58.50 -78.89 -53.62
C GLU A 108 -59.61 -77.92 -54.07
N ALA A 109 -60.27 -77.25 -53.12
CA ALA A 109 -61.44 -76.40 -53.39
C ALA A 109 -61.06 -74.97 -53.81
N LYS A 110 -61.56 -74.51 -54.96
CA LYS A 110 -61.44 -73.12 -55.41
C LYS A 110 -62.63 -72.26 -54.98
N GLU A 111 -63.79 -72.89 -54.77
CA GLU A 111 -65.00 -72.21 -54.34
C GLU A 111 -65.56 -72.82 -53.04
N PRO A 112 -66.26 -72.04 -52.20
CA PRO A 112 -66.86 -72.54 -50.96
C PRO A 112 -67.80 -73.74 -51.15
N LYS A 113 -68.45 -73.82 -52.32
CA LYS A 113 -69.34 -74.93 -52.68
C LYS A 113 -68.56 -76.23 -52.91
N GLU A 114 -67.39 -76.16 -53.54
CA GLU A 114 -66.52 -77.32 -53.76
C GLU A 114 -66.05 -77.87 -52.42
N LEU A 115 -65.62 -77.00 -51.50
CA LEU A 115 -65.23 -77.39 -50.14
C LEU A 115 -66.38 -78.12 -49.42
N ALA A 116 -67.59 -77.57 -49.45
CA ALA A 116 -68.75 -78.16 -48.79
C ALA A 116 -69.08 -79.55 -49.37
N ASN A 117 -69.06 -79.70 -50.70
CA ASN A 117 -69.31 -80.97 -51.37
C ASN A 117 -68.22 -82.01 -51.05
N SER A 118 -66.94 -81.64 -51.12
CA SER A 118 -65.85 -82.58 -50.83
C SER A 118 -65.91 -83.11 -49.40
N VAL A 119 -66.20 -82.25 -48.42
CA VAL A 119 -66.35 -82.68 -47.02
C VAL A 119 -67.60 -83.56 -46.83
N GLU A 120 -68.69 -83.28 -47.53
CA GLU A 120 -69.90 -84.11 -47.50
C GLU A 120 -69.63 -85.51 -48.13
N ASP A 121 -68.97 -85.56 -49.28
CA ASP A 121 -68.59 -86.81 -49.94
C ASP A 121 -67.66 -87.65 -49.06
N MET A 122 -66.68 -87.03 -48.40
CA MET A 122 -65.83 -87.68 -47.41
C MET A 122 -66.65 -88.27 -46.26
N LEU A 123 -67.64 -87.55 -45.72
CA LEU A 123 -68.51 -88.04 -44.65
C LEU A 123 -69.33 -89.25 -45.11
N LEU A 124 -69.96 -89.17 -46.28
CA LEU A 124 -70.80 -90.24 -46.82
C LEU A 124 -69.98 -91.49 -47.19
N SER A 125 -68.73 -91.31 -47.63
CA SER A 125 -67.83 -92.41 -47.97
C SER A 125 -67.50 -93.34 -46.78
N LYS A 126 -67.63 -92.83 -45.54
CA LYS A 126 -67.37 -93.61 -44.31
C LYS A 126 -68.46 -94.66 -44.01
N GLN A 127 -69.59 -94.66 -44.74
CA GLN A 127 -70.68 -95.64 -44.63
C GLN A 127 -71.10 -95.95 -43.18
N LEU A 128 -71.26 -94.90 -42.38
CA LEU A 128 -71.67 -95.03 -40.97
C LEU A 128 -73.08 -95.62 -40.88
N LYS A 129 -73.31 -96.52 -39.91
CA LYS A 129 -74.62 -97.15 -39.69
C LYS A 129 -75.72 -96.14 -39.37
N ASP A 130 -75.37 -95.10 -38.62
CA ASP A 130 -76.24 -94.00 -38.25
C ASP A 130 -75.49 -92.69 -38.54
N ILE A 131 -76.11 -91.78 -39.29
CA ILE A 131 -75.58 -90.45 -39.60
C ILE A 131 -76.47 -89.41 -38.92
N GLU A 132 -75.90 -88.64 -37.99
CA GLU A 132 -76.60 -87.51 -37.38
C GLU A 132 -76.79 -86.35 -38.36
N ASN A 133 -77.64 -85.38 -38.02
CA ASN A 133 -77.76 -84.18 -38.82
C ASN A 133 -76.41 -83.44 -38.89
N TYR A 134 -75.99 -83.12 -40.10
CA TYR A 134 -74.73 -82.45 -40.36
C TYR A 134 -74.94 -81.18 -41.18
N THR A 135 -74.04 -80.22 -41.01
CA THR A 135 -74.05 -78.93 -41.68
C THR A 135 -72.62 -78.40 -41.67
N ILE A 136 -72.16 -77.98 -42.85
CA ILE A 136 -70.92 -77.23 -43.05
C ILE A 136 -71.24 -75.95 -43.82
N ALA A 137 -70.61 -74.84 -43.43
CA ALA A 137 -70.63 -73.59 -44.19
C ALA A 137 -69.21 -73.05 -44.32
N GLY A 138 -68.72 -72.91 -45.55
CA GLY A 138 -67.44 -72.28 -45.88
C GLY A 138 -67.59 -70.81 -46.27
N ILE A 139 -66.69 -69.96 -45.79
CA ILE A 139 -66.62 -68.52 -46.12
C ILE A 139 -65.18 -68.22 -46.54
N PHE A 140 -64.97 -67.83 -47.80
CA PHE A 140 -63.65 -67.51 -48.35
C PHE A 140 -63.43 -65.99 -48.29
N ILE A 141 -62.29 -65.56 -47.77
CA ILE A 141 -61.92 -64.15 -47.62
C ILE A 141 -60.85 -63.80 -48.67
N ASP A 142 -61.28 -63.50 -49.90
CA ASP A 142 -60.34 -63.22 -50.99
C ASP A 142 -59.54 -61.94 -50.77
N LYS A 143 -60.18 -60.90 -50.22
CA LYS A 143 -59.54 -59.59 -50.05
C LYS A 143 -60.08 -58.83 -48.83
N THR A 144 -59.15 -58.36 -48.01
CA THR A 144 -59.40 -57.54 -46.82
C THR A 144 -59.35 -56.04 -47.14
N TYR A 145 -60.10 -55.24 -46.39
CA TYR A 145 -60.14 -53.80 -46.58
C TYR A 145 -58.83 -53.13 -46.10
N ARG A 146 -58.24 -52.27 -46.95
CA ARG A 146 -57.06 -51.44 -46.63
C ARG A 146 -57.39 -49.97 -46.85
N ASN A 147 -57.15 -49.11 -45.85
CA ASN A 147 -57.40 -47.67 -45.96
C ASN A 147 -56.31 -46.99 -46.84
N PRO A 148 -56.65 -46.45 -48.02
CA PRO A 148 -55.69 -45.91 -48.98
C PRO A 148 -55.05 -44.57 -48.56
N ASP A 149 -55.66 -43.81 -47.64
CA ASP A 149 -55.20 -42.45 -47.30
C ASP A 149 -54.24 -42.41 -46.09
N ARG A 150 -54.07 -43.53 -45.37
CA ARG A 150 -53.24 -43.61 -44.17
C ARG A 150 -51.77 -43.27 -44.43
N GLU A 151 -51.22 -43.69 -45.56
CA GLU A 151 -49.82 -43.40 -45.93
C GLU A 151 -49.58 -41.91 -46.24
N LYS A 152 -50.55 -41.25 -46.87
CA LYS A 152 -50.46 -39.82 -47.20
C LYS A 152 -50.41 -38.96 -45.94
N ILE A 153 -51.20 -39.32 -44.92
CA ILE A 153 -51.24 -38.63 -43.63
C ILE A 153 -49.87 -38.74 -42.92
N ILE A 154 -49.28 -39.94 -42.89
CA ILE A 154 -47.98 -40.16 -42.24
C ILE A 154 -46.87 -39.35 -42.92
N LYS A 155 -46.81 -39.35 -44.27
CA LYS A 155 -45.81 -38.55 -45.02
C LYS A 155 -45.93 -37.05 -44.74
N LYS A 156 -47.16 -36.51 -44.60
CA LYS A 156 -47.39 -35.10 -44.28
C LYS A 156 -46.91 -34.74 -42.86
N ILE A 157 -47.13 -35.61 -41.88
CA ILE A 157 -46.65 -35.42 -40.51
C ILE A 157 -45.13 -35.41 -40.46
N ILE A 158 -44.49 -36.40 -41.11
CA ILE A 158 -43.02 -36.51 -41.13
C ILE A 158 -42.37 -35.29 -41.82
N SER A 159 -42.95 -34.82 -42.91
CA SER A 159 -42.47 -33.63 -43.66
C SER A 159 -42.43 -32.35 -42.80
N ILE A 160 -43.35 -32.22 -41.84
CA ILE A 160 -43.40 -31.08 -40.91
C ILE A 160 -42.52 -31.33 -39.68
N ALA A 161 -42.49 -32.56 -39.15
CA ALA A 161 -41.78 -32.90 -37.92
C ALA A 161 -40.25 -32.84 -38.08
N ILE A 162 -39.71 -33.28 -39.23
CA ILE A 162 -38.25 -33.31 -39.45
C ILE A 162 -37.63 -31.91 -39.40
N PRO A 163 -38.12 -30.88 -40.13
CA PRO A 163 -37.58 -29.53 -40.04
C PRO A 163 -37.64 -28.94 -38.63
N ILE A 164 -38.74 -29.17 -37.91
CA ILE A 164 -38.90 -28.69 -36.53
C ILE A 164 -37.85 -29.34 -35.62
N LEU A 165 -37.63 -30.65 -35.75
CA LEU A 165 -36.62 -31.37 -34.97
C LEU A 165 -35.21 -30.82 -35.24
N ILE A 166 -34.88 -30.53 -36.51
CA ILE A 166 -33.58 -29.95 -36.88
C ILE A 166 -33.39 -28.57 -36.24
N ILE A 167 -34.42 -27.71 -36.27
CA ILE A 167 -34.36 -26.38 -35.62
C ILE A 167 -34.16 -26.51 -34.11
N LEU A 168 -34.84 -27.46 -33.46
CA LEU A 168 -34.66 -27.71 -32.02
C LEU A 168 -33.25 -28.19 -31.69
N ILE A 169 -32.66 -29.06 -32.51
CA ILE A 169 -31.27 -29.53 -32.33
C ILE A 169 -30.30 -28.35 -32.48
N ILE A 170 -30.43 -27.55 -33.53
CA ILE A 170 -29.58 -26.37 -33.76
C ILE A 170 -29.69 -25.38 -32.60
N SER A 171 -30.92 -25.08 -32.17
CA SER A 171 -31.18 -24.21 -31.02
C SER A 171 -30.54 -24.74 -29.73
N GLY A 172 -30.65 -26.05 -29.48
CA GLY A 172 -30.03 -26.72 -28.35
C GLY A 172 -28.50 -26.63 -28.36
N VAL A 173 -27.87 -26.81 -29.53
CA VAL A 173 -26.41 -26.66 -29.69
C VAL A 173 -25.98 -25.21 -29.43
N ILE A 174 -26.68 -24.23 -30.00
CA ILE A 174 -26.38 -22.80 -29.78
C ILE A 174 -26.52 -22.44 -28.29
N PHE A 175 -27.59 -22.89 -27.64
CA PHE A 175 -27.82 -22.68 -26.21
C PHE A 175 -26.70 -23.31 -25.36
N ASN A 176 -26.25 -24.53 -25.69
CA ASN A 176 -25.16 -25.18 -24.97
C ASN A 176 -23.82 -24.42 -25.14
N ILE A 177 -23.51 -23.95 -26.35
CA ILE A 177 -22.33 -23.11 -26.60
C ILE A 177 -22.39 -21.82 -25.79
N GLN A 178 -23.54 -21.13 -25.78
CA GLN A 178 -23.70 -19.91 -24.98
C GLN A 178 -23.56 -20.18 -23.48
N ARG A 179 -24.11 -21.31 -22.99
CA ARG A 179 -23.98 -21.72 -21.59
C ARG A 179 -22.51 -21.99 -21.22
N LYS A 180 -21.76 -22.69 -22.06
CA LYS A 180 -20.33 -22.94 -21.85
C LYS A 180 -19.54 -21.63 -21.85
N LYS A 181 -19.73 -20.77 -22.86
CA LYS A 181 -19.10 -19.43 -22.90
C LYS A 181 -19.43 -18.60 -21.66
N LYS A 182 -20.66 -18.64 -21.16
CA LYS A 182 -21.02 -17.96 -19.90
C LYS A 182 -20.22 -18.51 -18.72
N LYS A 183 -20.10 -19.83 -18.60
CA LYS A 183 -19.31 -20.47 -17.54
C LYS A 183 -17.84 -20.05 -17.60
N ASP A 184 -17.21 -20.15 -18.77
CA ASP A 184 -15.80 -19.80 -18.96
C ASP A 184 -15.54 -18.31 -18.65
N ASN A 185 -16.46 -17.40 -19.02
CA ASN A 185 -16.33 -16.00 -18.67
C ASN A 185 -16.51 -15.74 -17.16
N ILE A 186 -17.41 -16.46 -16.47
CA ILE A 186 -17.54 -16.36 -15.01
C ILE A 186 -16.27 -16.84 -14.31
N GLU A 187 -15.63 -17.88 -14.83
CA GLU A 187 -14.33 -18.35 -14.34
C GLU A 187 -13.24 -17.30 -14.54
N ASN A 188 -13.15 -16.68 -15.73
CA ASN A 188 -12.24 -15.57 -15.98
C ASN A 188 -12.50 -14.37 -15.05
N MET A 189 -13.76 -14.03 -14.79
CA MET A 189 -14.13 -12.99 -13.82
C MET A 189 -13.58 -13.28 -12.42
N ASN A 190 -13.72 -14.52 -11.96
CA ASN A 190 -13.14 -14.95 -10.68
C ASN A 190 -11.61 -14.92 -10.71
N GLY A 191 -10.99 -15.27 -11.84
CA GLY A 191 -9.55 -15.10 -12.05
C GLY A 191 -9.10 -13.64 -11.89
N TYR A 192 -9.82 -12.70 -12.50
CA TYR A 192 -9.56 -11.26 -12.31
C TYR A 192 -9.76 -10.81 -10.87
N LYS A 193 -10.78 -11.29 -10.15
CA LYS A 193 -10.98 -10.99 -8.71
C LYS A 193 -9.78 -11.40 -7.86
N VAL A 194 -9.27 -12.62 -8.08
CA VAL A 194 -8.10 -13.15 -7.36
C VAL A 194 -6.83 -12.37 -7.73
N SER A 195 -6.66 -12.07 -9.02
CA SER A 195 -5.54 -11.23 -9.51
C SER A 195 -5.57 -9.83 -8.88
N ALA A 196 -6.74 -9.20 -8.84
CA ALA A 196 -6.93 -7.89 -8.24
C ALA A 196 -6.60 -7.89 -6.74
N ALA A 197 -7.10 -8.86 -5.98
CA ALA A 197 -6.76 -9.02 -4.56
C ALA A 197 -5.24 -9.16 -4.35
N LYS A 198 -4.58 -9.98 -5.18
CA LYS A 198 -3.12 -10.11 -5.14
C LYS A 198 -2.40 -8.80 -5.48
N TYR A 199 -2.92 -7.99 -6.40
CA TYR A 199 -2.35 -6.68 -6.67
C TYR A 199 -2.52 -5.73 -5.48
N VAL A 200 -3.65 -5.77 -4.78
CA VAL A 200 -3.86 -5.03 -3.53
C VAL A 200 -2.84 -5.44 -2.47
N ASP A 201 -2.64 -6.74 -2.26
CA ASP A 201 -1.67 -7.25 -1.29
C ASP A 201 -0.23 -6.79 -1.59
N ASN A 202 0.09 -6.56 -2.88
CA ASN A 202 1.38 -6.05 -3.31
C ASN A 202 1.42 -4.50 -3.38
N GLY A 203 0.40 -3.80 -2.89
CA GLY A 203 0.29 -2.34 -2.92
C GLY A 203 0.07 -1.74 -4.31
N ASN A 204 -0.24 -2.53 -5.33
CA ASN A 204 -0.49 -2.05 -6.70
C ASN A 204 -1.98 -1.80 -6.94
N ILE A 205 -2.49 -0.73 -6.34
CA ILE A 205 -3.93 -0.41 -6.35
C ILE A 205 -4.44 -0.09 -7.76
N THR A 206 -3.62 0.54 -8.61
CA THR A 206 -3.98 0.84 -10.01
C THR A 206 -4.27 -0.44 -10.80
N LYS A 207 -3.37 -1.44 -10.76
CA LYS A 207 -3.60 -2.72 -11.45
C LYS A 207 -4.75 -3.51 -10.84
N ALA A 208 -4.92 -3.44 -9.52
CA ALA A 208 -6.08 -4.04 -8.86
C ALA A 208 -7.39 -3.47 -9.40
N ASN A 209 -7.49 -2.15 -9.52
CA ASN A 209 -8.65 -1.47 -10.08
C ASN A 209 -8.94 -1.89 -11.53
N GLU A 210 -7.91 -2.00 -12.38
CA GLU A 210 -8.07 -2.48 -13.75
C GLU A 210 -8.65 -3.89 -13.83
N ASP A 211 -8.18 -4.81 -12.98
CA ASP A 211 -8.70 -6.18 -12.94
C ASP A 211 -10.11 -6.25 -12.35
N TYR A 212 -10.43 -5.45 -11.32
CA TYR A 212 -11.80 -5.30 -10.84
C TYR A 212 -12.73 -4.75 -11.92
N LYS A 213 -12.28 -3.79 -12.75
CA LYS A 213 -13.04 -3.27 -13.91
C LYS A 213 -13.32 -4.36 -14.94
N LYS A 214 -12.31 -5.18 -15.30
CA LYS A 214 -12.52 -6.33 -16.21
C LYS A 214 -13.52 -7.34 -15.65
N ALA A 215 -13.44 -7.62 -14.34
CA ALA A 215 -14.43 -8.48 -13.68
C ALA A 215 -15.84 -7.86 -13.71
N LEU A 216 -15.96 -6.55 -13.46
CA LEU A 216 -17.22 -5.81 -13.46
C LEU A 216 -17.89 -5.80 -14.83
N GLU A 217 -17.13 -5.70 -15.91
CA GLU A 217 -17.64 -5.80 -17.28
C GLU A 217 -18.31 -7.16 -17.52
N ILE A 218 -17.68 -8.26 -17.09
CA ILE A 218 -18.24 -9.60 -17.22
C ILE A 218 -19.51 -9.75 -16.37
N ALA A 219 -19.47 -9.30 -15.11
CA ALA A 219 -20.64 -9.33 -14.21
C ALA A 219 -21.82 -8.54 -14.80
N THR A 220 -21.54 -7.39 -15.42
CA THR A 220 -22.54 -6.56 -16.12
C THR A 220 -23.10 -7.25 -17.36
N LYS A 221 -22.23 -7.81 -18.22
CA LYS A 221 -22.62 -8.53 -19.44
C LYS A 221 -23.57 -9.70 -19.15
N TYR A 222 -23.32 -10.45 -18.08
CA TYR A 222 -24.12 -11.62 -17.70
C TYR A 222 -25.19 -11.34 -16.63
N LYS A 223 -25.41 -10.06 -16.28
CA LYS A 223 -26.43 -9.59 -15.32
C LYS A 223 -26.34 -10.27 -13.95
N LEU A 224 -25.12 -10.50 -13.46
CA LEU A 224 -24.86 -11.06 -12.13
C LEU A 224 -25.02 -9.96 -11.07
N LYS A 225 -26.22 -9.82 -10.51
CA LYS A 225 -26.58 -8.65 -9.68
C LYS A 225 -25.66 -8.44 -8.48
N ASP A 226 -25.45 -9.47 -7.67
CA ASP A 226 -24.69 -9.36 -6.42
C ASP A 226 -23.20 -9.12 -6.70
N GLU A 227 -22.63 -9.90 -7.62
CA GLU A 227 -21.25 -9.72 -8.08
C GLU A 227 -21.02 -8.34 -8.69
N LYS A 228 -21.94 -7.86 -9.52
CA LYS A 228 -21.85 -6.50 -10.08
C LYS A 228 -21.83 -5.45 -8.97
N LYS A 229 -22.68 -5.57 -7.96
CA LYS A 229 -22.73 -4.61 -6.83
C LYS A 229 -21.43 -4.64 -6.02
N SER A 230 -20.90 -5.82 -5.71
CA SER A 230 -19.64 -5.97 -4.98
C SER A 230 -18.45 -5.40 -5.77
N LEU A 231 -18.32 -5.78 -7.04
CA LEU A 231 -17.25 -5.30 -7.93
C LEU A 231 -17.30 -3.79 -8.18
N ASP A 232 -18.50 -3.21 -8.31
CA ASP A 232 -18.67 -1.75 -8.43
C ASP A 232 -18.14 -1.02 -7.18
N ARG A 233 -18.38 -1.56 -5.99
CA ARG A 233 -17.81 -1.03 -4.74
C ARG A 233 -16.30 -1.17 -4.70
N TYR A 234 -15.73 -2.32 -5.07
CA TYR A 234 -14.28 -2.48 -5.14
C TYR A 234 -13.62 -1.52 -6.12
N CYS A 235 -14.22 -1.30 -7.29
CA CYS A 235 -13.73 -0.31 -8.25
C CYS A 235 -13.72 1.10 -7.66
N LYS A 236 -14.82 1.55 -7.07
CA LYS A 236 -14.92 2.89 -6.47
C LYS A 236 -13.96 3.07 -5.30
N PHE A 237 -13.87 2.08 -4.43
CA PHE A 237 -12.95 2.10 -3.30
C PHE A 237 -11.49 2.22 -3.74
N THR A 238 -11.08 1.39 -4.71
CA THR A 238 -9.72 1.47 -5.25
C THR A 238 -9.47 2.78 -6.02
N GLU A 239 -10.49 3.40 -6.63
CA GLU A 239 -10.39 4.75 -7.21
C GLU A 239 -10.15 5.85 -6.16
N ILE A 240 -10.80 5.78 -4.99
CA ILE A 240 -10.57 6.70 -3.89
C ILE A 240 -9.10 6.62 -3.43
N ILE A 241 -8.57 5.40 -3.26
CA ILE A 241 -7.17 5.20 -2.87
C ILE A 241 -6.21 5.73 -3.94
N ILE A 242 -6.49 5.47 -5.23
CA ILE A 242 -5.65 5.97 -6.34
C ILE A 242 -5.65 7.51 -6.38
N ASP A 243 -6.79 8.16 -6.16
CA ASP A 243 -6.87 9.62 -6.08
C ASP A 243 -6.04 10.17 -4.90
N ALA A 244 -6.12 9.52 -3.74
CA ALA A 244 -5.30 9.87 -2.57
C ALA A 244 -3.80 9.67 -2.82
N ASP A 245 -3.40 8.55 -3.44
CA ASP A 245 -2.02 8.27 -3.86
C ASP A 245 -1.49 9.35 -4.83
N ASN A 246 -2.31 9.80 -5.77
CA ASN A 246 -1.95 10.87 -6.71
C ASN A 246 -1.77 12.20 -5.99
N LYS A 247 -2.68 12.58 -5.08
CA LYS A 247 -2.54 13.80 -4.25
C LYS A 247 -1.28 13.76 -3.40
N LEU A 248 -0.95 12.60 -2.82
CA LEU A 248 0.28 12.43 -2.05
C LEU A 248 1.51 12.64 -2.94
N LYS A 249 1.52 12.06 -4.14
CA LYS A 249 2.59 12.24 -5.13
C LYS A 249 2.72 13.70 -5.58
N ASP A 250 1.61 14.40 -5.68
CA ASP A 250 1.55 15.83 -6.03
C ASP A 250 1.88 16.76 -4.85
N LYS A 251 2.35 16.20 -3.71
CA LYS A 251 2.72 16.93 -2.48
C LYS A 251 1.56 17.75 -1.91
N LYS A 252 0.34 17.23 -2.02
CA LYS A 252 -0.86 17.79 -1.40
C LYS A 252 -1.25 16.93 -0.20
N GLN A 253 -0.45 17.01 0.87
CA GLN A 253 -0.55 16.07 2.00
C GLN A 253 -1.91 16.14 2.71
N GLU A 254 -2.49 17.32 2.89
CA GLU A 254 -3.82 17.47 3.49
C GLU A 254 -4.92 16.83 2.63
N GLU A 255 -4.94 17.11 1.32
CA GLU A 255 -5.92 16.50 0.41
C GLU A 255 -5.75 14.97 0.33
N ALA A 256 -4.51 14.48 0.40
CA ALA A 256 -4.22 13.05 0.45
C ALA A 256 -4.70 12.42 1.76
N LEU A 257 -4.51 13.10 2.90
CA LEU A 257 -4.99 12.65 4.20
C LEU A 257 -6.51 12.48 4.19
N ASP A 258 -7.24 13.47 3.68
CA ASP A 258 -8.69 13.40 3.53
C ASP A 258 -9.11 12.23 2.63
N GLY A 259 -8.39 12.01 1.53
CA GLY A 259 -8.62 10.88 0.63
C GLY A 259 -8.46 9.52 1.31
N TYR A 260 -7.41 9.33 2.10
CA TYR A 260 -7.19 8.08 2.84
C TYR A 260 -8.12 7.92 4.05
N LEU A 261 -8.55 9.01 4.69
CA LEU A 261 -9.58 8.95 5.73
C LEU A 261 -10.92 8.49 5.14
N ASN A 262 -11.31 9.05 3.99
CA ASN A 262 -12.49 8.60 3.26
C ASN A 262 -12.38 7.11 2.86
N ALA A 263 -11.21 6.67 2.37
CA ALA A 263 -10.98 5.25 2.13
C ALA A 263 -11.10 4.41 3.42
N SER A 264 -10.60 4.90 4.55
CA SER A 264 -10.72 4.19 5.83
C SER A 264 -12.17 4.07 6.29
N ASP A 265 -13.02 5.07 6.05
CA ASP A 265 -14.43 5.06 6.44
C ASP A 265 -15.25 4.07 5.59
N GLU A 266 -14.93 3.93 4.30
CA GLU A 266 -15.61 3.02 3.37
C GLU A 266 -15.11 1.55 3.46
N MET A 267 -14.07 1.29 4.28
CA MET A 267 -13.35 0.01 4.30
C MET A 267 -14.21 -1.20 4.73
N ASP A 268 -15.17 -0.98 5.64
CA ASP A 268 -16.06 -2.04 6.12
C ASP A 268 -17.04 -2.54 5.03
N GLU A 269 -17.41 -1.69 4.07
CA GLU A 269 -18.30 -2.03 2.96
C GLU A 269 -17.62 -2.86 1.86
N VAL A 270 -16.30 -3.00 1.93
CA VAL A 270 -15.45 -3.72 0.97
C VAL A 270 -14.62 -4.83 1.62
N ASP A 271 -15.16 -5.47 2.65
CA ASP A 271 -14.55 -6.63 3.32
C ASP A 271 -13.12 -6.35 3.83
N ASN A 272 -12.86 -5.11 4.29
CA ASN A 272 -11.53 -4.66 4.74
C ASN A 272 -10.42 -4.81 3.68
N LEU A 273 -10.76 -4.73 2.39
CA LEU A 273 -9.80 -4.72 1.29
C LEU A 273 -8.77 -3.58 1.47
N ALA A 274 -7.48 -3.87 1.22
CA ALA A 274 -6.39 -2.90 1.29
C ALA A 274 -6.17 -2.24 2.67
N LYS A 275 -6.65 -2.86 3.75
CA LYS A 275 -6.54 -2.32 5.12
C LYS A 275 -5.15 -1.86 5.50
N ASP A 276 -4.19 -2.77 5.42
CA ASP A 276 -2.82 -2.48 5.82
C ASP A 276 -2.22 -1.37 4.95
N TYR A 277 -2.48 -1.38 3.63
CA TYR A 277 -2.04 -0.33 2.72
C TYR A 277 -2.59 1.06 3.11
N VAL A 278 -3.90 1.18 3.36
CA VAL A 278 -4.51 2.47 3.71
C VAL A 278 -4.02 2.96 5.08
N LEU A 279 -3.87 2.07 6.06
CA LEU A 279 -3.36 2.43 7.39
C LEU A 279 -1.90 2.88 7.34
N ASP A 280 -1.05 2.18 6.60
CA ASP A 280 0.35 2.55 6.39
C ASP A 280 0.45 3.92 5.70
N LYS A 281 -0.40 4.17 4.69
CA LYS A 281 -0.48 5.48 4.03
C LYS A 281 -0.96 6.58 4.95
N LEU A 282 -1.97 6.33 5.79
CA LEU A 282 -2.44 7.30 6.77
C LEU A 282 -1.34 7.69 7.74
N ASP A 283 -0.57 6.73 8.25
CA ASP A 283 0.55 7.01 9.15
C ASP A 283 1.66 7.80 8.44
N LEU A 284 2.01 7.40 7.22
CA LEU A 284 2.98 8.12 6.38
C LEU A 284 2.57 9.58 6.18
N VAL A 285 1.33 9.84 5.76
CA VAL A 285 0.85 11.21 5.48
C VAL A 285 0.78 12.05 6.75
N ARG A 286 0.25 11.50 7.86
CA ARG A 286 0.21 12.21 9.15
C ARG A 286 1.59 12.60 9.63
N ASN A 287 2.55 11.69 9.55
CA ASN A 287 3.92 11.97 9.95
C ASN A 287 4.62 12.94 8.97
N SER A 288 4.26 12.92 7.68
CA SER A 288 4.75 13.89 6.70
C SER A 288 4.25 15.31 6.99
N ILE A 289 2.97 15.46 7.35
CA ILE A 289 2.40 16.73 7.82
C ILE A 289 3.13 17.21 9.08
N LYS A 290 3.37 16.31 10.04
CA LYS A 290 4.12 16.63 11.26
C LYS A 290 5.54 17.14 10.97
N VAL A 291 6.23 16.60 9.95
CA VAL A 291 7.54 17.13 9.53
C VAL A 291 7.40 18.57 9.03
N MET A 292 6.41 18.85 8.18
CA MET A 292 6.15 20.21 7.68
C MET A 292 5.81 21.18 8.82
N ASP A 293 5.00 20.76 9.79
CA ASP A 293 4.66 21.56 10.97
C ASP A 293 5.91 21.87 11.81
N LEU A 294 6.80 20.89 12.02
CA LEU A 294 8.05 21.09 12.74
C LEU A 294 8.97 22.08 12.01
N LEU A 295 9.07 21.99 10.68
CA LEU A 295 9.81 22.95 9.86
C LEU A 295 9.22 24.36 9.98
N TYR A 296 7.91 24.49 9.86
CA TYR A 296 7.20 25.76 9.98
C TYR A 296 7.35 26.39 11.37
N LEU A 297 7.21 25.59 12.43
CA LEU A 297 7.42 26.04 13.80
C LEU A 297 8.89 26.41 14.06
N GLY A 298 9.83 25.69 13.44
CA GLY A 298 11.25 26.01 13.47
C GLY A 298 11.53 27.38 12.86
N ASP A 299 11.00 27.63 11.66
CA ASP A 299 11.09 28.92 10.96
C ASP A 299 10.48 30.06 11.80
N THR A 300 9.30 29.83 12.35
CA THR A 300 8.63 30.80 13.23
C THR A 300 9.47 31.13 14.46
N ASN A 301 10.09 30.13 15.10
CA ASN A 301 10.96 30.37 16.26
C ASN A 301 12.26 31.10 15.87
N LEU A 302 12.79 30.82 14.68
CA LEU A 302 13.98 31.50 14.16
C LEU A 302 13.69 32.99 13.93
N ASP A 303 12.55 33.32 13.32
CA ASP A 303 12.08 34.70 13.13
C ASP A 303 11.88 35.44 14.46
N LEU A 304 11.37 34.73 15.47
CA LEU A 304 11.24 35.23 16.85
C LEU A 304 12.58 35.30 17.60
N LYS A 305 13.70 34.99 16.96
CA LYS A 305 15.07 34.94 17.53
C LYS A 305 15.23 33.92 18.66
N ASN A 306 14.32 32.95 18.77
CA ASN A 306 14.41 31.82 19.69
C ASN A 306 15.23 30.68 19.07
N ILE A 307 16.53 30.93 18.86
CA ILE A 307 17.43 30.04 18.11
C ILE A 307 17.52 28.64 18.75
N GLY A 308 17.46 28.54 20.08
CA GLY A 308 17.54 27.27 20.80
C GLY A 308 16.36 26.35 20.49
N GLU A 309 15.15 26.88 20.47
CA GLU A 309 13.95 26.08 20.14
C GLU A 309 13.89 25.77 18.65
N ALA A 310 14.26 26.72 17.78
CA ALA A 310 14.33 26.50 16.34
C ALA A 310 15.28 25.33 16.00
N GLU A 311 16.48 25.30 16.60
CA GLU A 311 17.44 24.20 16.42
C GLU A 311 16.87 22.84 16.84
N LYS A 312 16.15 22.79 17.95
CA LYS A 312 15.51 21.56 18.43
C LYS A 312 14.43 21.08 17.47
N LEU A 313 13.54 21.97 17.02
CA LEU A 313 12.48 21.66 16.06
C LEU A 313 13.04 21.16 14.72
N TYR A 314 14.09 21.79 14.18
CA TYR A 314 14.72 21.31 12.96
C TYR A 314 15.43 19.96 13.14
N LYS A 315 16.01 19.67 14.31
CA LYS A 315 16.57 18.34 14.62
C LYS A 315 15.49 17.26 14.64
N GLU A 316 14.36 17.54 15.27
CA GLU A 316 13.21 16.64 15.29
C GLU A 316 12.66 16.43 13.87
N ALA A 317 12.46 17.51 13.10
CA ALA A 317 12.05 17.45 11.70
C ALA A 317 13.00 16.60 10.85
N LYS A 318 14.32 16.83 10.98
CA LYS A 318 15.35 16.06 10.24
C LYS A 318 15.29 14.58 10.57
N THR A 319 15.15 14.23 11.85
CA THR A 319 15.12 12.83 12.30
C THR A 319 13.89 12.14 11.74
N LEU A 320 12.71 12.73 11.93
CA LEU A 320 11.45 12.18 11.43
C LEU A 320 11.42 12.10 9.90
N ALA A 321 11.91 13.12 9.19
CA ALA A 321 12.04 13.10 7.73
C ALA A 321 13.01 12.01 7.25
N THR A 322 14.05 11.68 8.03
CA THR A 322 14.97 10.59 7.71
C THR A 322 14.28 9.24 7.82
N ASP A 323 13.54 9.03 8.90
CA ASP A 323 12.82 7.77 9.16
C ASP A 323 11.72 7.51 8.12
N LEU A 324 11.11 8.57 7.58
CA LEU A 324 10.07 8.50 6.54
C LEU A 324 10.62 8.56 5.10
N HIS A 325 11.95 8.65 4.92
CA HIS A 325 12.60 8.83 3.62
C HIS A 325 12.17 10.09 2.83
N LEU A 326 11.76 11.15 3.54
CA LEU A 326 11.41 12.47 3.00
C LEU A 326 12.69 13.28 2.73
N ASN A 327 13.32 13.03 1.58
CA ASN A 327 14.66 13.54 1.27
C ASN A 327 14.73 15.07 1.11
N GLU A 328 13.67 15.70 0.61
CA GLU A 328 13.63 17.16 0.40
C GLU A 328 13.50 17.89 1.73
N GLU A 329 12.55 17.48 2.56
CA GLU A 329 12.28 18.02 3.89
C GLU A 329 13.46 17.78 4.83
N ARG A 330 14.11 16.60 4.74
CA ARG A 330 15.36 16.32 5.46
C ARG A 330 16.45 17.31 5.06
N LYS A 331 16.60 17.57 3.75
CA LYS A 331 17.61 18.49 3.24
C LYS A 331 17.31 19.93 3.70
N GLU A 332 16.07 20.35 3.64
CA GLU A 332 15.64 21.65 4.16
C GLU A 332 15.97 21.81 5.65
N ALA A 333 15.62 20.83 6.49
CA ALA A 333 15.97 20.84 7.91
C ALA A 333 17.48 20.93 8.15
N MET A 334 18.29 20.23 7.35
CA MET A 334 19.75 20.28 7.41
C MET A 334 20.28 21.68 7.06
N GLU A 335 19.82 22.27 5.96
CA GLU A 335 20.26 23.60 5.54
C GLU A 335 19.91 24.68 6.58
N LYS A 336 18.75 24.57 7.24
CA LYS A 336 18.35 25.46 8.34
C LYS A 336 19.26 25.29 9.57
N LEU A 337 19.63 24.05 9.91
CA LEU A 337 20.56 23.75 11.01
C LEU A 337 21.97 24.25 10.72
N ASP A 338 22.47 24.07 9.49
CA ASP A 338 23.80 24.50 9.09
C ASP A 338 23.94 26.03 9.23
N LYS A 339 22.93 26.80 8.79
CA LYS A 339 22.87 28.26 9.01
C LYS A 339 22.95 28.64 10.50
N ILE A 340 22.19 27.95 11.36
CA ILE A 340 22.25 28.18 12.81
C ILE A 340 23.65 27.92 13.35
N TYR A 341 24.33 26.86 12.90
CA TYR A 341 25.67 26.52 13.37
C TYR A 341 26.75 27.47 12.83
N GLU A 342 26.63 27.93 11.60
CA GLU A 342 27.50 28.96 11.02
C GLU A 342 27.39 30.27 11.83
N GLU A 343 26.18 30.76 12.09
CA GLU A 343 25.95 31.96 12.91
C GLU A 343 26.49 31.81 14.34
N LYS A 344 26.35 30.62 14.94
CA LYS A 344 26.90 30.33 16.27
C LYS A 344 28.43 30.35 16.25
N ALA A 345 29.05 29.79 15.20
CA ALA A 345 30.50 29.77 15.06
C ALA A 345 31.08 31.19 14.86
N GLU A 346 30.42 32.03 14.05
CA GLU A 346 30.80 33.43 13.87
C GLU A 346 30.71 34.22 15.17
N LYS A 347 29.59 34.15 15.89
CA LYS A 347 29.44 34.80 17.21
C LYS A 347 30.48 34.32 18.22
N GLN A 348 30.84 33.04 18.18
CA GLN A 348 31.88 32.50 19.06
C GLN A 348 33.27 33.04 18.70
N LYS A 349 33.55 33.24 17.41
CA LYS A 349 34.80 33.85 16.95
C LYS A 349 34.88 35.33 17.34
N GLU A 350 33.81 36.10 17.12
CA GLU A 350 33.71 37.49 17.57
C GLU A 350 33.91 37.63 19.08
N ASN A 351 33.29 36.75 19.88
CA ASN A 351 33.47 36.74 21.34
C ASN A 351 34.92 36.42 21.74
N LYS A 352 35.58 35.47 21.08
CA LYS A 352 37.01 35.16 21.33
C LYS A 352 37.92 36.33 20.95
N GLU A 353 37.69 36.96 19.81
CA GLU A 353 38.46 38.13 19.38
C GLU A 353 38.25 39.33 20.33
N ALA A 354 37.03 39.50 20.85
CA ALA A 354 36.72 40.51 21.88
C ALA A 354 37.40 40.21 23.23
N GLU A 355 37.45 38.95 23.66
CA GLU A 355 38.19 38.53 24.85
C GLU A 355 39.71 38.71 24.69
N GLU A 356 40.27 38.38 23.53
CA GLU A 356 41.70 38.58 23.25
C GLU A 356 42.07 40.08 23.20
N LYS A 357 41.21 40.93 22.64
CA LYS A 357 41.38 42.39 22.71
C LYS A 357 41.37 42.90 24.14
N LYS A 358 40.44 42.44 24.98
CA LYS A 358 40.40 42.81 26.41
C LYS A 358 41.65 42.38 27.17
N LYS A 359 42.15 41.16 26.92
CA LYS A 359 43.40 40.67 27.54
C LYS A 359 44.63 41.49 27.11
N LYS A 360 44.74 41.87 25.83
CA LYS A 360 45.83 42.74 25.35
C LYS A 360 45.77 44.13 25.98
N GLU A 361 44.59 44.74 26.06
CA GLU A 361 44.42 46.05 26.72
C GLU A 361 44.76 46.02 28.23
N GLU A 362 44.51 44.90 28.92
CA GLU A 362 44.90 44.72 30.33
C GLU A 362 46.41 44.48 30.50
N GLU A 363 47.06 43.72 29.60
CA GLU A 363 48.51 43.52 29.62
C GLU A 363 49.30 44.80 29.31
N ASP A 364 48.84 45.59 28.33
CA ASP A 364 49.51 46.85 27.95
C ASP A 364 49.44 47.89 29.07
N LYS A 365 48.31 47.99 29.78
CA LYS A 365 48.16 48.86 30.96
C LYS A 365 49.05 48.44 32.14
N LYS A 366 49.39 47.15 32.24
CA LYS A 366 50.27 46.64 33.31
C LYS A 366 51.74 46.96 33.02
N LYS A 367 52.18 46.81 31.77
CA LYS A 367 53.56 47.16 31.36
C LYS A 367 53.86 48.65 31.51
N GLU A 368 52.92 49.54 31.16
CA GLU A 368 53.12 50.99 31.28
C GLU A 368 53.23 51.45 32.75
N LYS A 369 52.62 50.71 33.68
CA LYS A 369 52.68 51.00 35.12
C LYS A 369 54.00 50.56 35.75
N ASP A 370 54.50 49.39 35.36
CA ASP A 370 55.77 48.85 35.86
C ASP A 370 56.99 49.66 35.37
N GLU A 371 56.96 50.22 34.15
CA GLU A 371 58.05 51.08 33.65
C GLU A 371 58.14 52.43 34.38
N LYS A 372 57.00 53.09 34.66
CA LYS A 372 56.96 54.37 35.39
C LYS A 372 57.43 54.25 36.84
N GLU A 373 57.20 53.10 37.47
CA GLU A 373 57.63 52.84 38.85
C GLU A 373 59.15 52.60 38.94
N LYS A 374 59.73 51.94 37.93
CA LYS A 374 61.18 51.70 37.83
C LYS A 374 61.97 52.99 37.59
N GLU A 375 61.49 53.87 36.71
CA GLU A 375 62.11 55.18 36.44
C GLU A 375 62.11 56.08 37.68
N LYS A 376 61.01 56.05 38.47
CA LYS A 376 60.90 56.82 39.71
C LYS A 376 61.92 56.37 40.77
N LEU A 377 62.12 55.06 40.92
CA LEU A 377 63.11 54.48 41.84
C LEU A 377 64.54 54.89 41.48
N GLU A 378 64.90 54.87 40.19
CA GLU A 378 66.24 55.29 39.73
C GLU A 378 66.54 56.77 40.02
N ILE A 379 65.54 57.65 39.88
CA ILE A 379 65.68 59.08 40.22
C ILE A 379 65.84 59.27 41.73
N GLU A 380 65.10 58.50 42.54
CA GLU A 380 65.20 58.54 44.00
C GLU A 380 66.58 58.08 44.49
N ASP A 381 67.14 57.00 43.94
CA ASP A 381 68.50 56.52 44.29
C ASP A 381 69.58 57.57 43.98
N LYS A 382 69.48 58.25 42.82
CA LYS A 382 70.38 59.35 42.46
C LYS A 382 70.26 60.51 43.45
N ALA A 383 69.04 60.84 43.88
CA ALA A 383 68.79 61.91 44.84
C ALA A 383 69.40 61.58 46.22
N VAL A 384 69.19 60.37 46.72
CA VAL A 384 69.79 59.88 47.98
C VAL A 384 71.31 59.95 47.94
N ASN A 385 71.93 59.57 46.82
CA ASN A 385 73.38 59.65 46.68
C ASN A 385 73.90 61.09 46.77
N HIS A 386 73.22 62.06 46.15
CA HIS A 386 73.55 63.47 46.31
C HIS A 386 73.34 63.97 47.75
N ILE A 387 72.30 63.53 48.47
CA ILE A 387 72.15 63.85 49.89
C ILE A 387 73.36 63.37 50.69
N LYS A 388 73.79 62.12 50.47
CA LYS A 388 74.94 61.52 51.14
C LYS A 388 76.24 62.29 50.87
N GLN A 389 76.45 62.72 49.63
CA GLN A 389 77.57 63.58 49.25
C GLN A 389 77.50 64.93 49.98
N GLY A 390 76.31 65.53 50.06
CA GLY A 390 76.08 66.77 50.79
C GLY A 390 76.36 66.66 52.29
N ASP A 391 75.88 65.60 52.94
CA ASP A 391 76.11 65.32 54.36
C ASP A 391 77.61 65.06 54.65
N THR A 392 78.31 64.43 53.71
CA THR A 392 79.77 64.20 53.78
C THR A 392 80.54 65.51 53.69
N SER A 393 80.23 66.36 52.70
CA SER A 393 80.83 67.70 52.57
C SER A 393 80.54 68.58 53.79
N TYR A 394 79.34 68.51 54.35
CA TYR A 394 78.97 69.25 55.56
C TYR A 394 79.85 68.86 56.75
N SER A 395 80.05 67.55 56.94
CA SER A 395 80.87 67.01 58.03
C SER A 395 82.35 67.37 57.89
N ALA A 396 82.83 67.52 56.65
CA ALA A 396 84.18 67.97 56.34
C ALA A 396 84.38 69.50 56.48
N GLY A 397 83.32 70.26 56.80
CA GLY A 397 83.36 71.73 56.88
C GLY A 397 83.28 72.43 55.52
N ASP A 398 83.07 71.70 54.43
CA ASP A 398 82.84 72.26 53.11
C ASP A 398 81.36 72.56 52.88
N TYR A 399 80.92 73.68 53.45
CA TYR A 399 79.51 74.10 53.37
C TYR A 399 79.07 74.48 51.94
N VAL A 400 80.00 74.90 51.07
CA VAL A 400 79.73 75.23 49.66
C VAL A 400 79.44 73.96 48.86
N GLY A 401 80.29 72.93 48.98
CA GLY A 401 80.03 71.62 48.39
C GLY A 401 78.77 70.96 48.95
N ALA A 402 78.53 71.08 50.25
CA ALA A 402 77.32 70.56 50.89
C ALA A 402 76.05 71.18 50.29
N LYS A 403 76.03 72.52 50.13
CA LYS A 403 74.89 73.23 49.53
C LYS A 403 74.62 72.79 48.09
N MET A 404 75.67 72.68 47.28
CA MET A 404 75.57 72.23 45.89
C MET A 404 74.90 70.85 45.81
N TYR A 405 75.38 69.88 46.58
CA TYR A 405 74.85 68.52 46.58
C TYR A 405 73.39 68.45 47.06
N TYR A 406 72.99 69.23 48.07
CA TYR A 406 71.58 69.30 48.48
C TYR A 406 70.68 69.93 47.41
N ILE A 407 71.17 70.93 46.65
CA ILE A 407 70.44 71.51 45.52
C ILE A 407 70.22 70.46 44.43
N MET A 408 71.24 69.67 44.11
CA MET A 408 71.14 68.59 43.12
C MET A 408 70.15 67.51 43.54
N ALA A 409 70.20 67.07 44.81
CA ALA A 409 69.23 66.12 45.35
C ALA A 409 67.79 66.67 45.29
N LYS A 410 67.60 67.96 45.58
CA LYS A 410 66.28 68.60 45.55
C LYS A 410 65.71 68.62 44.14
N GLN A 411 66.53 68.95 43.14
CA GLN A 411 66.10 68.96 41.74
C GLN A 411 65.59 67.58 41.29
N LEU A 412 66.25 66.50 41.71
CA LEU A 412 65.80 65.13 41.41
C LEU A 412 64.48 64.78 42.12
N TYR A 413 64.30 65.16 43.38
CA TYR A 413 63.02 64.95 44.06
C TYR A 413 61.87 65.79 43.50
N ASP A 414 62.16 67.01 43.02
CA ASP A 414 61.17 67.85 42.32
C ASP A 414 60.73 67.18 41.00
N GLN A 415 61.62 66.51 40.27
CA GLN A 415 61.30 65.79 39.03
C GLN A 415 60.29 64.65 39.25
N ILE A 416 60.38 63.94 40.37
CA ILE A 416 59.43 62.87 40.73
C ILE A 416 58.26 63.35 41.60
N GLY A 417 58.10 64.68 41.76
CA GLY A 417 57.00 65.30 42.51
C GLY A 417 57.02 65.03 44.02
N SER A 418 58.19 64.70 44.60
CA SER A 418 58.30 64.35 46.01
C SER A 418 58.50 65.58 46.91
N ASN A 419 57.40 66.30 47.13
CA ASN A 419 57.37 67.57 47.86
C ASN A 419 57.94 67.51 49.29
N ILE A 420 57.90 66.34 49.94
CA ILE A 420 58.39 66.14 51.32
C ILE A 420 59.92 66.28 51.37
N PHE A 421 60.63 65.50 50.54
CA PHE A 421 62.11 65.53 50.50
C PHE A 421 62.63 66.86 49.96
N SER A 422 61.94 67.46 48.98
CA SER A 422 62.27 68.79 48.50
C SER A 422 62.18 69.86 49.59
N THR A 423 61.21 69.73 50.51
CA THR A 423 61.05 70.64 51.66
C THR A 423 62.12 70.43 52.72
N GLU A 424 62.50 69.18 52.99
CA GLU A 424 63.59 68.87 53.93
C GLU A 424 64.94 69.40 53.42
N LEU A 425 65.24 69.20 52.14
CA LEU A 425 66.48 69.69 51.52
C LEU A 425 66.54 71.22 51.51
N ASN A 426 65.41 71.90 51.32
CA ASN A 426 65.36 73.35 51.48
C ASN A 426 65.80 73.82 52.88
N SER A 427 65.44 73.09 53.93
CA SER A 427 65.90 73.40 55.29
C SER A 427 67.41 73.20 55.43
N LYS A 428 67.97 72.12 54.86
CA LYS A 428 69.43 71.89 54.82
C LYS A 428 70.16 72.98 54.03
N ILE A 429 69.64 73.38 52.87
CA ILE A 429 70.21 74.45 52.03
C ILE A 429 70.23 75.78 52.79
N LYS A 430 69.12 76.16 53.44
CA LYS A 430 69.06 77.38 54.27
C LYS A 430 70.06 77.36 55.43
N LEU A 431 70.28 76.19 56.05
CA LEU A 431 71.30 76.04 57.08
C LEU A 431 72.71 76.23 56.50
N MET A 432 72.97 75.73 55.29
CA MET A 432 74.25 75.96 54.61
C MET A 432 74.46 77.44 54.32
N ASP A 433 73.42 78.13 53.85
CA ASP A 433 73.47 79.58 53.63
C ASP A 433 73.87 80.32 54.91
N LYS A 434 73.27 79.99 56.05
CA LYS A 434 73.63 80.60 57.34
C LYS A 434 75.09 80.35 57.74
N LYS A 435 75.57 79.10 57.62
CA LYS A 435 76.96 78.75 57.96
C LYS A 435 77.99 79.38 57.04
N ILE A 436 77.66 79.51 55.76
CA ILE A 436 78.48 80.23 54.78
C ILE A 436 78.48 81.74 55.12
N ASP A 437 77.36 82.27 55.59
CA ASP A 437 77.20 83.69 55.92
C ASP A 437 78.06 84.19 57.08
N GLU A 438 78.30 83.35 58.08
CA GLU A 438 79.12 83.66 59.27
C GLU A 438 80.64 83.71 58.98
N SER A 439 81.09 83.25 57.81
CA SER A 439 82.52 82.97 57.53
C SER A 439 83.23 83.97 56.60
N SER A 440 82.54 84.83 55.82
CA SER A 440 83.21 85.72 54.85
C SER A 440 82.31 86.81 54.22
N SER A 441 82.92 87.83 53.58
CA SER A 441 82.21 88.82 52.75
C SER A 441 81.49 88.17 51.56
N ARG A 442 80.41 88.80 51.05
CA ARG A 442 79.59 88.27 49.94
C ARG A 442 80.36 88.10 48.63
N LYS A 443 81.28 89.01 48.31
CA LYS A 443 82.20 88.88 47.17
C LYS A 443 83.10 87.65 47.31
N SER A 444 83.69 87.43 48.48
CA SER A 444 84.54 86.26 48.75
C SER A 444 83.78 84.92 48.61
N LYS A 445 82.46 84.91 48.84
CA LYS A 445 81.60 83.74 48.61
C LYS A 445 81.41 83.47 47.12
N ALA A 446 81.09 84.51 46.35
CA ALA A 446 80.96 84.40 44.90
C ALA A 446 82.28 83.91 44.26
N ASP A 447 83.42 84.46 44.70
CA ASP A 447 84.75 84.02 44.24
C ASP A 447 85.03 82.55 44.58
N ARG A 448 84.56 82.08 45.75
CA ARG A 448 84.68 80.67 46.14
C ARG A 448 83.80 79.76 45.27
N TYR A 449 82.51 80.09 45.08
CA TYR A 449 81.64 79.32 44.19
C TYR A 449 82.18 79.28 42.76
N GLN A 450 82.73 80.38 42.26
CA GLN A 450 83.38 80.41 40.96
C GLN A 450 84.59 79.47 40.91
N ARG A 451 85.48 79.51 41.90
CA ARG A 451 86.67 78.65 41.95
C ARG A 451 86.31 77.18 42.05
N ASP A 452 85.37 76.83 42.91
CA ASP A 452 84.91 75.45 43.09
C ASP A 452 84.21 74.98 41.81
N GLY A 453 83.45 75.86 41.15
CA GLY A 453 82.85 75.61 39.83
C GLY A 453 83.90 75.37 38.75
N ASP A 454 84.98 76.15 38.73
CA ASP A 454 86.12 75.98 37.81
C ASP A 454 86.77 74.61 38.02
N GLU A 455 86.96 74.20 39.28
CA GLU A 455 87.53 72.89 39.61
C GLU A 455 86.63 71.74 39.14
N LYS A 456 85.31 71.84 39.37
CA LYS A 456 84.35 70.84 38.89
C LYS A 456 84.29 70.78 37.37
N ASN A 457 84.39 71.93 36.70
CA ASN A 457 84.41 72.01 35.25
C ASN A 457 85.66 71.33 34.66
N ILE A 458 86.84 71.56 35.25
CA ILE A 458 88.10 70.90 34.85
C ILE A 458 88.00 69.37 35.02
N LYS A 459 87.30 68.91 36.07
CA LYS A 459 87.08 67.49 36.34
C LYS A 459 85.99 66.85 35.46
N GLY A 460 85.34 67.62 34.56
CA GLY A 460 84.25 67.14 33.71
C GLY A 460 82.91 67.01 34.43
N ASN A 461 82.79 67.48 35.67
CA ASN A 461 81.55 67.41 36.42
C ASN A 461 80.64 68.61 36.07
N PHE A 462 80.15 68.67 34.84
CA PHE A 462 79.47 69.84 34.29
C PHE A 462 78.18 70.21 35.05
N LYS A 463 77.41 69.23 35.53
CA LYS A 463 76.19 69.48 36.34
C LYS A 463 76.50 70.15 37.68
N GLU A 464 77.54 69.67 38.36
CA GLU A 464 78.02 70.25 39.64
C GLU A 464 78.54 71.67 39.42
N ALA A 465 79.36 71.86 38.38
CA ALA A 465 79.92 73.15 38.01
C ALA A 465 78.83 74.18 37.62
N LYS A 466 77.77 73.75 36.91
CA LYS A 466 76.61 74.59 36.58
C LYS A 466 75.90 75.12 37.82
N VAL A 467 75.68 74.27 38.83
CA VAL A 467 75.06 74.68 40.10
C VAL A 467 75.94 75.71 40.80
N LEU A 468 77.25 75.45 40.89
CA LEU A 468 78.19 76.35 41.54
C LEU A 468 78.31 77.70 40.83
N TYR A 469 78.39 77.73 39.50
CA TYR A 469 78.39 78.98 38.75
C TYR A 469 77.07 79.75 38.87
N THR A 470 75.92 79.07 38.89
CA THR A 470 74.63 79.72 39.16
C THR A 470 74.64 80.40 40.53
N LEU A 471 75.15 79.72 41.56
CA LEU A 471 75.29 80.30 42.91
C LEU A 471 76.29 81.47 42.94
N ALA A 472 77.40 81.40 42.20
CA ALA A 472 78.36 82.50 42.06
C ALA A 472 77.70 83.72 41.40
N LYS A 473 76.97 83.49 40.30
CA LYS A 473 76.25 84.52 39.54
C LYS A 473 75.27 85.27 40.41
N GLU A 474 74.38 84.55 41.11
CA GLU A 474 73.36 85.16 41.99
C GLU A 474 73.98 86.09 43.03
N LEU A 475 75.16 85.75 43.54
CA LEU A 475 75.87 86.58 44.51
C LEU A 475 76.60 87.76 43.87
N TYR A 476 77.26 87.58 42.73
CA TYR A 476 77.86 88.70 41.99
C TYR A 476 76.81 89.73 41.54
N GLU A 477 75.62 89.27 41.13
CA GLU A 477 74.49 90.13 40.78
C GLU A 477 74.00 90.95 41.98
N LYS A 478 73.80 90.30 43.13
CA LYS A 478 73.38 90.98 44.38
C LYS A 478 74.37 92.04 44.85
N GLU A 479 75.66 91.85 44.59
CA GLU A 479 76.73 92.81 44.94
C GLU A 479 77.00 93.84 43.83
N GLY A 480 76.26 93.80 42.71
CA GLY A 480 76.39 94.76 41.60
C GLY A 480 77.67 94.61 40.77
N LEU A 481 78.37 93.47 40.87
CA LEU A 481 79.65 93.19 40.21
C LEU A 481 79.47 92.72 38.76
N LYS A 482 79.00 93.62 37.89
CA LYS A 482 78.60 93.32 36.50
C LYS A 482 79.67 92.60 35.66
N GLU A 483 80.93 92.95 35.82
CA GLU A 483 82.03 92.31 35.07
C GLU A 483 82.25 90.84 35.49
N GLU A 484 82.08 90.51 36.77
CA GLU A 484 82.21 89.12 37.24
C GLU A 484 80.98 88.29 36.84
N VAL A 485 79.78 88.89 36.85
CA VAL A 485 78.55 88.25 36.31
C VAL A 485 78.76 87.83 34.85
N LYS A 486 79.30 88.73 34.01
CA LYS A 486 79.56 88.46 32.60
C LYS A 486 80.53 87.28 32.40
N LYS A 487 81.60 87.22 33.20
CA LYS A 487 82.55 86.09 33.15
C LYS A 487 81.90 84.76 33.56
N ILE A 488 81.02 84.78 34.56
CA ILE A 488 80.27 83.59 34.95
C ILE A 488 79.26 83.18 33.87
N ASP A 489 78.62 84.13 33.21
CA ASP A 489 77.71 83.85 32.09
C ASP A 489 78.42 83.15 30.92
N GLU A 490 79.60 83.63 30.54
CA GLU A 490 80.44 82.97 29.53
C GLU A 490 80.79 81.53 29.94
N LYS A 491 81.09 81.30 31.23
CA LYS A 491 81.35 79.96 31.77
C LYS A 491 80.11 79.05 31.78
N LEU A 492 78.93 79.60 32.10
CA LEU A 492 77.66 78.88 32.05
C LEU A 492 77.26 78.50 30.62
N GLU A 493 77.50 79.37 29.64
CA GLU A 493 77.26 79.07 28.22
C GLU A 493 78.15 77.91 27.73
N MET A 494 79.44 77.92 28.08
CA MET A 494 80.35 76.83 27.76
C MET A 494 79.89 75.51 28.39
N ILE A 495 79.52 75.54 29.67
CA ILE A 495 79.00 74.37 30.38
C ILE A 495 77.71 73.82 29.76
N ASN A 496 76.78 74.69 29.36
CA ASN A 496 75.54 74.23 28.72
C ASN A 496 75.84 73.53 27.39
N LYS A 497 76.77 74.05 26.61
CA LYS A 497 77.21 73.42 25.35
C LYS A 497 77.85 72.05 25.57
N ASP A 498 78.60 71.87 26.66
CA ASP A 498 79.22 70.58 26.98
C ASP A 498 78.20 69.58 27.56
N LEU A 499 77.21 70.05 28.34
CA LEU A 499 76.06 69.23 28.77
C LEU A 499 75.24 68.73 27.57
N ASP A 500 74.99 69.57 26.57
CA ASP A 500 74.25 69.19 25.36
C ASP A 500 75.03 68.16 24.50
N LYS A 501 76.37 68.18 24.54
CA LYS A 501 77.21 67.15 23.90
C LYS A 501 77.21 65.83 24.66
N GLU A 502 77.06 65.83 25.98
CA GLU A 502 76.89 64.60 26.76
C GLU A 502 75.53 63.96 26.50
N LEU A 503 74.47 64.77 26.47
CA LEU A 503 73.09 64.35 26.16
C LEU A 503 72.88 63.84 24.73
N SER A 504 73.83 64.06 23.82
CA SER A 504 73.80 63.55 22.43
C SER A 504 74.73 62.35 22.19
N LYS A 505 75.46 61.90 23.24
CA LYS A 505 76.30 60.70 23.21
C LYS A 505 75.74 59.54 24.03
N GLU A 506 74.86 59.81 24.99
CA GLU A 506 73.90 58.85 25.57
C GLU A 506 72.70 58.68 24.66
#